data_AF-A0A9P9WLW1-F1
#
_entry.id   AF-A0A9P9WLW1-F1
#
_cell.length_a   1.000
_cell.length_b   1.000
_cell.length_c   1.000
_cell.angle_alpha   90.00
_cell.angle_beta   90.00
_cell.angle_gamma   90.00
#
_symmetry.space_group_name_H-M   'P 1'
#
loop_
_entity.id
_entity.type
_entity.pdbx_description
1 polymer ?
#
loop_
_entity_poly.entity_id
_entity_poly.type
_entity_poly.pdbx_seq_one_letter_code
_entity_poly.pdbx_strand_id
1 'polypeptide(L)'
;MVTTTAADRLCVACEAVEGKYKCPRCLKYTCSLACSKSHREGHPAEEEKPVAPAAEPLLAAAPSSGAAEQQRPQDGAEEPDEFNKLFQKYPNLSSQLLAIAGETDPPATMTPGSESGEKFGFRRKNPKPWTKEIGIQNALNALRKARDEDFSGGIQEFCELVKITNARKEQENADDVFRRLAAQRDAQEIGQLIRTEKERD
;
A
#
# COMPACT_ATOMS: atom_id res chain seq x y z
N MET A 1 -27.51 10.70 -14.52
CA MET A 1 -27.23 12.14 -14.57
C MET A 1 -27.67 12.73 -13.23
N VAL A 2 -26.73 13.05 -12.32
CA VAL A 2 -27.08 13.59 -10.98
C VAL A 2 -27.15 15.11 -11.12
N THR A 3 -28.36 15.65 -11.09
CA THR A 3 -28.62 17.09 -11.16
C THR A 3 -28.42 17.71 -9.77
N THR A 4 -27.22 18.24 -9.51
CA THR A 4 -26.93 19.02 -8.29
C THR A 4 -27.65 20.37 -8.36
N THR A 5 -28.70 20.54 -7.56
CA THR A 5 -29.43 21.80 -7.38
C THR A 5 -28.58 22.86 -6.65
N ALA A 6 -28.79 24.14 -6.99
CA ALA A 6 -27.99 25.29 -6.53
C ALA A 6 -27.90 25.48 -5.00
N ALA A 7 -28.84 24.89 -4.24
CA ALA A 7 -28.81 24.93 -2.77
C ALA A 7 -27.66 24.10 -2.15
N ASP A 8 -27.15 23.09 -2.86
CA ASP A 8 -26.10 22.16 -2.35
C ASP A 8 -24.67 22.73 -2.51
N ARG A 9 -24.57 23.92 -3.11
CA ARG A 9 -23.29 24.61 -3.33
C ARG A 9 -23.13 25.85 -2.46
N LEU A 10 -23.97 26.09 -1.46
CA LEU A 10 -23.79 27.28 -0.62
C LEU A 10 -22.54 27.17 0.26
N CYS A 11 -21.89 28.31 0.49
CA CYS A 11 -20.70 28.37 1.32
C CYS A 11 -21.03 28.01 2.77
N VAL A 12 -20.47 26.92 3.30
CA VAL A 12 -20.75 26.44 4.67
C VAL A 12 -20.14 27.28 5.80
N ALA A 13 -19.58 28.44 5.47
CA ALA A 13 -18.93 29.35 6.41
C ALA A 13 -19.67 30.70 6.54
N CYS A 14 -20.31 31.17 5.47
CA CYS A 14 -21.06 32.42 5.48
C CYS A 14 -22.49 32.29 4.94
N GLU A 15 -22.81 31.15 4.30
CA GLU A 15 -24.11 30.79 3.72
C GLU A 15 -24.72 31.79 2.73
N ALA A 16 -23.99 32.86 2.40
CA ALA A 16 -24.48 33.98 1.61
C ALA A 16 -24.30 33.82 0.10
N VAL A 17 -23.30 33.02 -0.32
CA VAL A 17 -22.90 32.90 -1.72
C VAL A 17 -22.58 31.44 -2.04
N GLU A 18 -22.76 31.06 -3.31
CA GLU A 18 -22.28 29.78 -3.81
C GLU A 18 -20.76 29.62 -3.63
N GLY A 19 -20.36 28.40 -3.29
CA GLY A 19 -19.02 28.04 -2.90
C GLY A 19 -18.21 27.56 -4.09
N LYS A 20 -17.15 28.30 -4.38
CA LYS A 20 -16.20 28.03 -5.46
C LYS A 20 -15.19 26.92 -5.11
N TYR A 21 -14.89 26.73 -3.83
CA TYR A 21 -13.82 25.85 -3.35
C TYR A 21 -14.39 24.69 -2.52
N LYS A 22 -13.94 23.47 -2.78
CA LYS A 22 -14.37 22.25 -2.05
C LYS A 22 -13.35 21.87 -0.97
N CYS A 23 -13.83 21.62 0.26
CA CYS A 23 -12.97 21.18 1.36
C CYS A 23 -12.61 19.68 1.19
N PRO A 24 -11.32 19.29 1.25
CA PRO A 24 -10.93 17.88 1.12
C PRO A 24 -11.30 17.01 2.33
N ARG A 25 -11.63 17.60 3.49
CA ARG A 25 -11.92 16.86 4.73
C ARG A 25 -13.39 16.47 4.90
N CYS A 26 -14.32 17.31 4.45
CA CYS A 26 -15.77 17.04 4.58
C CYS A 26 -16.55 17.25 3.27
N LEU A 27 -15.85 17.53 2.16
CA LEU A 27 -16.41 17.70 0.82
C LEU A 27 -17.43 18.84 0.66
N LYS A 28 -17.58 19.71 1.68
CA LYS A 28 -18.44 20.90 1.68
C LYS A 28 -17.83 22.07 0.88
N TYR A 29 -18.68 22.98 0.40
CA TYR A 29 -18.29 24.11 -0.45
C TYR A 29 -18.05 25.41 0.35
N THR A 30 -17.07 26.20 -0.08
CA THR A 30 -16.70 27.50 0.50
C THR A 30 -16.49 28.55 -0.60
N CYS A 31 -16.94 29.79 -0.40
CA CYS A 31 -16.89 30.83 -1.43
C CYS A 31 -15.52 31.49 -1.60
N SER A 32 -14.69 31.49 -0.55
CA SER A 32 -13.38 32.13 -0.55
C SER A 32 -12.36 31.35 0.28
N LEU A 33 -11.07 31.66 0.07
CA LEU A 33 -9.99 31.10 0.89
C LEU A 33 -10.10 31.51 2.36
N ALA A 34 -10.68 32.68 2.67
CA ALA A 34 -10.97 33.10 4.04
C ALA A 34 -12.00 32.17 4.69
N CYS A 35 -13.11 31.92 4.00
CA CYS A 35 -14.13 30.94 4.43
C CYS A 35 -13.57 29.52 4.54
N SER A 36 -12.66 29.12 3.64
CA SER A 36 -12.00 27.81 3.72
C SER A 36 -11.08 27.70 4.93
N LYS A 37 -10.43 28.79 5.39
CA LYS A 37 -9.59 28.77 6.58
C LYS A 37 -10.44 28.63 7.84
N SER A 38 -11.46 29.49 8.00
CA SER A 38 -12.39 29.41 9.13
C SER A 38 -13.13 28.07 9.20
N HIS A 39 -13.52 27.51 8.05
CA HIS A 39 -14.12 26.17 7.99
C HIS A 39 -13.15 25.06 8.42
N ARG A 40 -11.85 25.16 8.08
CA ARG A 40 -10.85 24.17 8.47
C ARG A 40 -10.53 24.21 9.97
N GLU A 41 -10.53 25.41 10.55
CA GLU A 41 -10.31 25.65 11.98
C GLU A 41 -11.49 25.14 12.82
N GLY A 42 -12.72 25.25 12.30
CA GLY A 42 -13.93 24.75 12.94
C GLY A 42 -14.25 23.26 12.73
N HIS A 43 -13.31 22.44 12.24
CA HIS A 43 -13.54 21.00 12.20
C HIS A 43 -13.55 20.44 13.63
N PRO A 44 -14.67 19.89 14.12
CA PRO A 44 -14.63 19.12 15.35
C PRO A 44 -13.68 17.93 15.14
N ALA A 45 -12.68 17.85 16.03
CA ALA A 45 -12.02 16.59 16.29
C ALA A 45 -13.02 15.72 17.07
N GLU A 46 -13.11 14.45 16.67
CA GLU A 46 -13.84 13.38 17.36
C GLU A 46 -15.35 13.29 17.07
N GLU A 47 -15.72 12.23 16.34
CA GLU A 47 -16.82 11.38 16.79
C GLU A 47 -16.47 9.92 16.43
N GLU A 48 -15.75 9.28 17.35
CA GLU A 48 -15.74 7.82 17.48
C GLU A 48 -17.15 7.32 17.77
N LYS A 49 -17.57 6.23 17.09
CA LYS A 49 -18.65 5.34 17.57
C LYS A 49 -18.72 4.06 16.74
N PRO A 50 -19.25 2.94 17.28
CA PRO A 50 -18.64 2.13 18.34
C PRO A 50 -18.60 0.63 17.98
N VAL A 51 -17.81 -0.10 18.76
CA VAL A 51 -17.66 -1.57 18.85
C VAL A 51 -18.98 -2.31 19.15
N ALA A 52 -19.17 -3.52 18.59
CA ALA A 52 -19.88 -4.62 19.25
C ALA A 52 -19.62 -6.00 18.57
N PRO A 53 -19.76 -7.13 19.29
CA PRO A 53 -18.82 -8.25 19.24
C PRO A 53 -19.42 -9.63 18.88
N ALA A 54 -18.54 -10.65 18.93
CA ALA A 54 -18.77 -12.06 19.24
C ALA A 54 -19.18 -13.03 18.12
N ALA A 55 -18.35 -14.06 17.89
CA ALA A 55 -18.68 -15.46 18.19
C ALA A 55 -17.49 -16.40 17.91
N GLU A 56 -16.97 -17.03 18.96
CA GLU A 56 -16.23 -18.30 18.89
C GLU A 56 -17.21 -19.45 18.61
N PRO A 57 -16.72 -20.59 18.08
CA PRO A 57 -16.69 -21.77 18.95
C PRO A 57 -15.40 -22.60 18.89
N LEU A 58 -15.01 -23.05 20.08
CA LEU A 58 -14.03 -24.08 20.40
C LEU A 58 -14.42 -25.49 19.92
N LEU A 59 -13.41 -26.39 19.99
CA LEU A 59 -13.42 -27.87 20.03
C LEU A 59 -13.20 -28.55 18.65
N ALA A 60 -12.34 -29.57 18.45
CA ALA A 60 -11.41 -30.31 19.31
C ALA A 60 -10.48 -31.22 18.46
N ALA A 61 -9.36 -31.62 19.07
CA ALA A 61 -8.62 -32.89 18.93
C ALA A 61 -7.84 -33.25 17.64
N ALA A 62 -6.51 -33.37 17.84
CA ALA A 62 -5.50 -34.02 16.99
C ALA A 62 -5.48 -35.56 17.19
N PRO A 63 -4.46 -36.35 16.74
CA PRO A 63 -3.54 -36.24 15.59
C PRO A 63 -3.52 -37.54 14.75
N SER A 64 -3.00 -37.49 13.51
CA SER A 64 -2.28 -38.67 12.96
C SER A 64 -1.31 -38.31 11.85
N SER A 65 -0.13 -38.90 11.99
CA SER A 65 1.09 -38.70 11.24
C SER A 65 0.97 -39.04 9.76
N GLY A 66 1.62 -38.24 8.92
CA GLY A 66 1.96 -38.58 7.55
C GLY A 66 3.14 -37.72 7.11
N ALA A 67 4.31 -38.35 6.96
CA ALA A 67 5.53 -37.71 6.50
C ALA A 67 5.35 -37.13 5.09
N ALA A 68 5.73 -35.87 4.90
CA ALA A 68 6.01 -35.31 3.59
C ALA A 68 7.01 -34.15 3.75
N GLU A 69 8.12 -34.29 3.02
CA GLU A 69 9.06 -33.29 2.51
C GLU A 69 9.03 -31.89 3.15
N GLN A 70 10.21 -31.48 3.66
CA GLN A 70 10.53 -30.10 3.99
C GLN A 70 10.54 -29.22 2.73
N GLN A 71 9.36 -28.88 2.23
CA GLN A 71 9.16 -27.70 1.42
C GLN A 71 8.97 -26.53 2.38
N ARG A 72 10.02 -25.70 2.44
CA ARG A 72 9.98 -24.31 2.89
C ARG A 72 8.59 -23.72 2.58
N PRO A 73 7.83 -23.22 3.57
CA PRO A 73 6.64 -22.44 3.29
C PRO A 73 7.10 -21.22 2.49
N GLN A 74 6.97 -21.29 1.17
CA GLN A 74 6.60 -20.10 0.45
C GLN A 74 5.20 -19.86 0.96
N ASP A 75 5.05 -18.86 1.84
CA ASP A 75 3.74 -18.33 2.19
C ASP A 75 2.95 -18.26 0.90
N GLY A 76 2.03 -19.21 0.75
CA GLY A 76 1.00 -19.21 -0.27
C GLY A 76 0.04 -18.12 0.14
N ALA A 77 0.52 -16.87 0.15
CA ALA A 77 -0.34 -15.75 -0.06
C ALA A 77 -0.86 -15.98 -1.48
N GLU A 78 -2.03 -16.61 -1.58
CA GLU A 78 -2.94 -16.32 -2.69
C GLU A 78 -2.83 -14.82 -2.88
N GLU A 79 -2.23 -14.43 -4.01
CA GLU A 79 -2.15 -13.01 -4.37
C GLU A 79 -3.58 -12.50 -4.22
N PRO A 80 -3.81 -11.51 -3.33
CA PRO A 80 -5.16 -11.23 -2.87
C PRO A 80 -6.01 -11.02 -4.11
N ASP A 81 -7.14 -11.73 -4.16
CA ASP A 81 -8.08 -11.80 -5.29
C ASP A 81 -8.35 -10.43 -5.96
N GLU A 82 -8.14 -9.36 -5.20
CA GLU A 82 -8.04 -7.95 -5.58
C GLU A 82 -7.11 -7.65 -6.78
N PHE A 83 -5.87 -8.18 -6.83
CA PHE A 83 -4.96 -7.95 -7.97
C PHE A 83 -5.44 -8.67 -9.24
N ASN A 84 -5.89 -9.92 -9.10
CA ASN A 84 -6.46 -10.69 -10.21
C ASN A 84 -7.70 -9.99 -10.78
N LYS A 85 -8.59 -9.48 -9.92
CA LYS A 85 -9.73 -8.64 -10.31
C LYS A 85 -9.30 -7.39 -11.05
N LEU A 86 -8.22 -6.74 -10.61
CA LEU A 86 -7.69 -5.56 -11.27
C LEU A 86 -7.16 -5.87 -12.68
N PHE A 87 -6.43 -6.97 -12.86
CA PHE A 87 -5.96 -7.42 -14.16
C PHE A 87 -7.09 -7.83 -15.11
N GLN A 88 -8.18 -8.41 -14.59
CA GLN A 88 -9.38 -8.68 -15.39
C GLN A 88 -10.09 -7.40 -15.82
N LYS A 89 -10.17 -6.40 -14.94
CA LYS A 89 -10.77 -5.08 -15.23
C LYS A 89 -9.93 -4.29 -16.24
N TYR A 90 -8.60 -4.42 -16.17
CA TYR A 90 -7.65 -3.71 -17.02
C TYR A 90 -6.72 -4.69 -17.75
N PRO A 91 -7.12 -5.28 -18.90
CA PRO A 91 -6.32 -6.30 -19.58
C PRO A 91 -4.98 -5.79 -20.14
N ASN A 92 -4.87 -4.48 -20.39
CA ASN A 92 -3.63 -3.84 -20.84
C ASN A 92 -2.71 -3.43 -19.68
N LEU A 93 -3.11 -3.63 -18.42
CA LEU A 93 -2.33 -3.19 -17.26
C LEU A 93 -1.03 -3.98 -17.12
N SER A 94 -1.08 -5.29 -17.35
CA SER A 94 0.07 -6.18 -17.26
C SER A 94 1.17 -5.81 -18.25
N SER A 95 0.83 -5.49 -19.51
CA SER A 95 1.81 -5.03 -20.49
C SER A 95 2.40 -3.65 -20.16
N GLN A 96 1.59 -2.74 -19.62
CA GLN A 96 2.05 -1.44 -19.14
C GLN A 96 3.04 -1.57 -17.97
N LEU A 97 2.73 -2.40 -16.98
CA LEU A 97 3.64 -2.65 -15.85
C LEU A 97 4.95 -3.30 -16.30
N LEU A 98 4.90 -4.22 -17.28
CA LEU A 98 6.10 -4.84 -17.84
C LEU A 98 6.96 -3.83 -18.61
N ALA A 99 6.34 -2.92 -19.37
CA ALA A 99 7.04 -1.85 -20.08
C ALA A 99 7.77 -0.92 -19.09
N ILE A 100 7.09 -0.55 -17.99
CA ILE A 100 7.69 0.24 -16.92
C ILE A 100 8.88 -0.52 -16.32
N ALA A 101 8.72 -1.80 -15.97
CA ALA A 101 9.79 -2.61 -15.39
C ALA A 101 11.04 -2.68 -16.29
N GLY A 102 10.85 -2.86 -17.61
CA GLY A 102 11.95 -2.90 -18.57
C GLY A 102 12.75 -1.59 -18.70
N GLU A 103 12.16 -0.44 -18.37
CA GLU A 103 12.89 0.85 -18.32
C GLU A 103 13.74 1.00 -17.05
N THR A 104 13.43 0.23 -15.99
CA THR A 104 14.13 0.29 -14.70
C THR A 104 15.33 -0.65 -14.62
N ASP A 105 15.33 -1.70 -15.44
CA ASP A 105 16.37 -2.71 -15.47
C ASP A 105 17.72 -2.14 -15.95
N PRO A 106 18.85 -2.70 -15.47
CA PRO A 106 20.15 -2.32 -15.99
C PRO A 106 20.23 -2.60 -17.50
N PRO A 107 20.83 -1.68 -18.29
CA PRO A 107 21.02 -1.94 -19.71
C PRO A 107 21.84 -3.23 -19.89
N ALA A 108 21.38 -4.08 -20.81
CA ALA A 108 21.95 -5.41 -21.08
C ALA A 108 23.46 -5.42 -21.40
N THR A 109 24.07 -4.25 -21.63
CA THR A 109 25.49 -4.07 -21.92
C THR A 109 26.39 -4.03 -20.68
N MET A 110 25.84 -4.04 -19.46
CA MET A 110 26.62 -3.98 -18.21
C MET A 110 26.65 -5.29 -17.42
N THR A 111 26.14 -6.39 -17.96
CA THR A 111 26.44 -7.73 -17.45
C THR A 111 27.93 -8.01 -17.68
N PRO A 112 28.73 -8.30 -16.62
CA PRO A 112 30.13 -8.67 -16.79
C PRO A 112 30.17 -10.05 -17.45
N GLY A 113 30.28 -10.09 -18.78
CA GLY A 113 30.35 -11.32 -19.57
C GLY A 113 29.79 -11.27 -20.99
N SER A 114 29.25 -10.14 -21.48
CA SER A 114 28.74 -10.06 -22.86
C SER A 114 29.70 -9.31 -23.78
N GLU A 115 30.65 -10.06 -24.33
CA GLU A 115 31.48 -9.66 -25.48
C GLU A 115 30.69 -9.87 -26.78
N SER A 116 30.05 -8.82 -27.27
CA SER A 116 29.65 -8.75 -28.68
C SER A 116 29.75 -7.31 -29.15
N GLY A 117 30.80 -7.07 -29.94
CA GLY A 117 31.02 -5.79 -30.58
C GLY A 117 29.99 -5.53 -31.67
N GLU A 118 29.74 -4.26 -31.95
CA GLU A 118 29.76 -3.71 -33.30
C GLU A 118 29.66 -2.18 -33.27
N LYS A 119 30.18 -1.59 -34.34
CA LYS A 119 30.70 -0.23 -34.43
C LYS A 119 29.58 0.73 -34.83
N PHE A 120 29.35 1.81 -34.10
CA PHE A 120 28.81 3.05 -34.69
C PHE A 120 29.28 4.28 -33.91
N GLY A 121 30.02 5.14 -34.61
CA GLY A 121 30.54 6.39 -34.09
C GLY A 121 29.43 7.43 -33.92
N PHE A 122 29.10 7.75 -32.67
CA PHE A 122 28.62 9.06 -32.27
C PHE A 122 29.23 9.36 -30.90
N ARG A 123 29.95 10.48 -30.79
CA ARG A 123 30.42 11.03 -29.50
C ARG A 123 29.20 11.44 -28.68
N ARG A 124 28.54 10.47 -28.04
CA ARG A 124 27.60 10.75 -26.96
C ARG A 124 28.45 11.08 -25.74
N LYS A 125 28.16 12.21 -25.09
CA LYS A 125 28.65 12.52 -23.73
C LYS A 125 28.45 11.25 -22.90
N ASN A 126 29.52 10.72 -22.31
CA ASN A 126 29.52 9.45 -21.58
C ASN A 126 28.22 9.33 -20.76
N PRO A 127 27.28 8.45 -21.15
CA PRO A 127 26.09 8.23 -20.33
C PRO A 127 26.60 7.77 -18.97
N LYS A 128 26.06 8.35 -17.90
CA LYS A 128 26.40 7.91 -16.54
C LYS A 128 26.22 6.39 -16.47
N PRO A 129 27.18 5.64 -15.90
CA PRO A 129 27.03 4.20 -15.75
C PRO A 129 25.77 3.93 -14.92
N TRP A 130 25.02 2.90 -15.28
CA TRP A 130 23.79 2.57 -14.57
C TRP A 130 24.11 2.27 -13.10
N THR A 131 23.33 2.84 -12.19
CA THR A 131 23.38 2.58 -10.76
C THR A 131 21.97 2.33 -10.25
N LYS A 132 21.84 1.72 -9.07
CA LYS A 132 20.54 1.54 -8.42
C LYS A 132 19.76 2.86 -8.30
N GLU A 133 20.44 3.96 -7.98
CA GLU A 133 19.84 5.30 -7.92
C GLU A 133 19.30 5.73 -9.29
N ILE A 134 20.06 5.53 -10.37
CA ILE A 134 19.60 5.83 -11.73
C ILE A 134 18.40 4.94 -12.11
N GLY A 135 18.42 3.66 -11.73
CA GLY A 135 17.27 2.76 -11.91
C GLY A 135 16.01 3.27 -11.20
N ILE A 136 16.14 3.76 -9.97
CA ILE A 136 15.02 4.37 -9.22
C ILE A 136 14.51 5.63 -9.93
N GLN A 137 15.41 6.52 -10.38
CA GLN A 137 15.01 7.74 -11.10
C GLN A 137 14.30 7.41 -12.42
N ASN A 138 14.79 6.41 -13.16
CA ASN A 138 14.14 5.92 -14.37
C ASN A 138 12.76 5.33 -14.06
N ALA A 139 12.64 4.52 -12.99
CA ALA A 139 11.37 3.97 -12.52
C ALA A 139 10.34 5.06 -12.21
N LEU A 140 10.77 6.09 -11.48
CA LEU A 140 9.91 7.22 -11.14
C LEU A 140 9.47 8.00 -12.39
N ASN A 141 10.33 8.16 -13.38
CA ASN A 141 9.98 8.81 -14.63
C ASN A 141 9.01 7.97 -15.45
N ALA A 142 9.31 6.68 -15.64
CA ALA A 142 8.49 5.71 -16.35
C ALA A 142 7.08 5.61 -15.73
N LEU A 143 6.99 5.51 -14.40
CA LEU A 143 5.71 5.49 -13.68
C LEU A 143 4.90 6.77 -13.86
N ARG A 144 5.56 7.95 -13.81
CA ARG A 144 4.85 9.23 -14.03
C ARG A 144 4.30 9.31 -15.45
N LYS A 145 5.15 8.99 -16.44
CA LYS A 145 4.76 9.00 -17.85
C LYS A 145 3.60 8.04 -18.11
N ALA A 146 3.72 6.80 -17.62
CA ALA A 146 2.68 5.80 -17.80
C ALA A 146 1.36 6.23 -17.15
N ARG A 147 1.39 6.88 -15.97
CA ARG A 147 0.18 7.43 -15.35
C ARG A 147 -0.44 8.57 -16.15
N ASP A 148 0.37 9.44 -16.74
CA ASP A 148 -0.12 10.56 -17.54
C ASP A 148 -0.69 10.08 -18.90
N GLU A 149 -0.19 8.97 -19.43
CA GLU A 149 -0.66 8.31 -20.67
C GLU A 149 -1.80 7.29 -20.40
N ASP A 150 -1.99 6.87 -19.16
CA ASP A 150 -3.01 5.89 -18.77
C ASP A 150 -4.40 6.53 -18.67
N PHE A 151 -5.10 6.56 -19.79
CA PHE A 151 -6.50 6.97 -19.85
C PHE A 151 -7.46 6.01 -19.13
N SER A 152 -7.03 4.78 -18.86
CA SER A 152 -7.87 3.76 -18.22
C SER A 152 -7.85 3.86 -16.69
N GLY A 153 -6.80 4.45 -16.11
CA GLY A 153 -6.62 4.58 -14.65
C GLY A 153 -6.17 3.28 -13.96
N GLY A 154 -5.88 2.23 -14.71
CA GLY A 154 -5.43 0.94 -14.17
C GLY A 154 -4.12 1.04 -13.39
N ILE A 155 -3.17 1.88 -13.84
CA ILE A 155 -1.88 2.10 -13.15
C ILE A 155 -2.11 2.80 -11.80
N GLN A 156 -3.04 3.75 -11.76
CA GLN A 156 -3.38 4.45 -10.52
C GLN A 156 -4.02 3.49 -9.51
N GLU A 157 -5.03 2.72 -9.93
CA GLU A 157 -5.67 1.72 -9.06
C GLU A 157 -4.67 0.66 -8.59
N PHE A 158 -3.75 0.21 -9.46
CA PHE A 158 -2.69 -0.72 -9.07
C PHE A 158 -1.78 -0.13 -7.99
N CYS A 159 -1.33 1.10 -8.18
CA CYS A 159 -0.48 1.79 -7.20
C CYS A 159 -1.20 1.97 -5.86
N GLU A 160 -2.50 2.22 -5.87
CA GLU A 160 -3.32 2.31 -4.66
C GLU A 160 -3.45 0.96 -3.97
N LEU A 161 -3.75 -0.11 -4.73
CA LEU A 161 -3.87 -1.46 -4.20
C LEU A 161 -2.56 -1.96 -3.58
N VAL A 162 -1.41 -1.67 -4.19
CA VAL A 162 -0.08 -1.98 -3.63
C VAL A 162 0.13 -1.26 -2.30
N LYS A 163 -0.22 0.03 -2.19
CA LYS A 163 -0.08 0.79 -0.93
C LYS A 163 -0.93 0.18 0.18
N ILE A 164 -2.20 -0.13 -0.10
CA ILE A 164 -3.12 -0.71 0.88
C ILE A 164 -2.63 -2.09 1.32
N THR A 165 -2.19 -2.92 0.35
CA THR A 165 -1.67 -4.27 0.64
C THR A 165 -0.42 -4.21 1.52
N ASN A 166 0.51 -3.29 1.24
CA ASN A 166 1.71 -3.12 2.05
C ASN A 166 1.38 -2.62 3.46
N ALA A 167 0.48 -1.64 3.59
CA ALA A 167 0.03 -1.16 4.90
C ALA A 167 -0.65 -2.28 5.73
N ARG A 168 -1.47 -3.13 5.09
CA ARG A 168 -2.09 -4.29 5.75
C ARG A 168 -1.04 -5.28 6.25
N LYS A 169 -0.03 -5.58 5.43
CA LYS A 169 1.09 -6.46 5.81
C LYS A 169 1.93 -5.86 6.93
N GLU A 170 2.20 -4.56 6.90
CA GLU A 170 2.93 -3.87 7.98
C GLU A 170 2.16 -3.94 9.30
N GLN A 171 0.84 -3.76 9.27
CA GLN A 171 -0.01 -3.87 10.45
C GLN A 171 -0.02 -5.30 11.00
N GLU A 172 -0.23 -6.31 10.14
CA GLU A 172 -0.21 -7.72 10.55
C GLU A 172 1.12 -8.12 11.17
N ASN A 173 2.24 -7.67 10.57
CA ASN A 173 3.57 -7.88 11.13
C ASN A 173 3.74 -7.21 12.49
N ALA A 174 3.22 -5.99 12.67
CA ALA A 174 3.27 -5.28 13.95
C ALA A 174 2.45 -6.01 15.02
N ASP A 175 1.25 -6.48 14.67
CA ASP A 175 0.37 -7.25 15.55
C ASP A 175 1.01 -8.58 15.94
N ASP A 176 1.68 -9.26 15.00
CA ASP A 176 2.46 -10.48 15.26
C ASP A 176 3.62 -10.26 16.22
N VAL A 177 4.37 -9.18 16.02
CA VAL A 177 5.46 -8.80 16.93
C VAL A 177 4.90 -8.52 18.33
N PHE A 178 3.79 -7.78 18.42
CA PHE A 178 3.16 -7.50 19.70
C PHE A 178 2.67 -8.77 20.41
N ARG A 179 2.00 -9.68 19.69
CA ARG A 179 1.56 -10.98 20.21
C ARG A 179 2.73 -11.81 20.73
N ARG A 180 3.85 -11.86 20.00
CA ARG A 180 5.05 -12.58 20.44
C ARG A 180 5.67 -11.98 21.70
N LEU A 181 5.74 -10.66 21.80
CA LEU A 181 6.27 -9.97 22.97
C LEU A 181 5.38 -10.19 24.22
N ALA A 182 4.06 -10.18 24.05
CA ALA A 182 3.13 -10.50 25.14
C ALA A 182 3.36 -11.94 25.63
N ALA A 183 3.33 -12.91 24.72
CA ALA A 183 3.56 -14.32 25.07
C ALA A 183 4.92 -14.57 25.74
N GLN A 184 5.98 -13.86 25.30
CA GLN A 184 7.30 -13.96 25.91
C GLN A 184 7.31 -13.44 27.36
N ARG A 185 6.64 -12.32 27.62
CA ARG A 185 6.52 -11.73 28.96
C ARG A 185 5.78 -12.67 29.90
N ASP A 186 4.65 -13.19 29.45
CA ASP A 186 3.82 -14.11 30.23
C ASP A 186 4.60 -15.38 30.56
N ALA A 187 5.33 -15.93 29.59
CA ALA A 187 6.19 -17.10 29.81
C ALA A 187 7.32 -16.83 30.82
N GLN A 188 7.90 -15.63 30.82
CA GLN A 188 8.91 -15.25 31.81
C GLN A 188 8.33 -15.15 33.23
N GLU A 189 7.15 -14.54 33.38
CA GLU A 189 6.48 -14.40 34.66
C GLU A 189 6.11 -15.77 35.25
N ILE A 190 5.47 -16.63 34.44
CA ILE A 190 5.17 -18.01 34.83
C ILE A 190 6.45 -18.76 35.23
N GLY A 191 7.53 -18.62 34.46
CA GLY A 191 8.81 -19.25 34.75
C GLY A 191 9.50 -18.74 36.03
N GLN A 192 9.21 -17.51 36.47
CA GLN A 192 9.65 -17.01 37.78
C GLN A 192 8.79 -17.62 38.90
N LEU A 193 7.47 -17.62 38.75
CA LEU A 193 6.55 -18.20 39.72
C LEU A 193 6.86 -19.67 40.02
N ILE A 194 7.07 -20.48 38.98
CA ILE A 194 7.44 -21.91 39.11
C ILE A 194 8.75 -22.08 39.89
N ARG A 195 9.75 -21.22 39.64
CA ARG A 195 11.02 -21.27 40.38
C ARG A 195 10.82 -20.94 41.85
N THR A 196 10.05 -19.89 42.15
CA THR A 196 9.76 -19.50 43.53
C THR A 196 8.92 -20.52 44.28
N GLU A 197 8.03 -21.26 43.60
CA GLU A 197 7.27 -22.36 44.20
C GLU A 197 8.21 -23.50 44.60
N LYS A 198 9.07 -23.93 43.67
CA LYS A 198 10.04 -25.01 43.90
C LYS A 198 11.05 -24.72 45.02
N GLU A 199 11.38 -23.46 45.26
CA GLU A 199 12.26 -23.05 46.36
C GLU A 199 11.57 -23.07 47.73
N ARG A 200 10.24 -23.19 47.77
CA ARG A 200 9.43 -23.17 48.99
C ARG A 200 8.98 -24.56 49.46
N ASP A 201 9.07 -25.56 48.59
CA ASP A 201 8.88 -26.99 48.88
C ASP A 201 10.19 -27.66 49.34
#